data_AF-A0A924BXL6-F1
#
_entry.id   AF-A0A924BXL6-F1
#
_cell.length_a   1.000
_cell.length_b   1.000
_cell.length_c   1.000
_cell.angle_alpha   90.00
_cell.angle_beta   90.00
_cell.angle_gamma   90.00
#
_symmetry.space_group_name_H-M   'P 1'
#
loop_
_entity.id
_entity.type
_entity.pdbx_description
1 polymer ?
#
loop_
_entity_poly.entity_id
_entity_poly.type
_entity_poly.pdbx_seq_one_letter_code
_entity_poly.pdbx_strand_id
1 'polypeptide(L)'
;GALAIVTQDRHAPPESGALAKAASGALETVPWTRVINLARAMDEIGEAGFWRIGLDGSAATTLEAALGETRPALVFGAEGEGLRANTAEHCDERARLPMTGAMESLNVSNAAAIALYAAARRG
;
A
#
# COMPACT_ATOMS: atom_id res chain seq x y z
N GLY A 1 -13.33 -4.68 -2.19
CA GLY A 1 -12.21 -4.10 -2.96
C GLY A 1 -11.57 -2.99 -2.14
N ALA A 2 -10.50 -2.36 -2.65
CA ALA A 2 -9.92 -1.18 -1.98
C ALA A 2 -10.96 -0.05 -1.90
N LEU A 3 -10.96 0.69 -0.78
CA LEU A 3 -11.87 1.83 -0.58
C LEU A 3 -11.43 3.08 -1.35
N ALA A 4 -10.13 3.29 -1.44
CA ALA A 4 -9.51 4.41 -2.15
C ALA A 4 -8.03 4.09 -2.39
N ILE A 5 -7.41 4.86 -3.28
CA ILE A 5 -5.96 4.91 -3.49
C ILE A 5 -5.50 6.32 -3.13
N VAL A 6 -4.48 6.42 -2.29
CA VAL A 6 -3.87 7.70 -1.91
C VAL A 6 -2.43 7.73 -2.40
N THR A 7 -2.07 8.75 -3.18
CA THR A 7 -0.69 8.92 -3.70
C THR A 7 -0.18 10.33 -3.42
N GLN A 8 1.15 10.49 -3.38
CA GLN A 8 1.74 11.81 -3.41
C GLN A 8 1.44 12.51 -4.73
N ASP A 9 1.20 13.82 -4.70
CA ASP A 9 0.96 14.64 -5.89
C ASP A 9 2.23 14.74 -6.75
N ARG A 10 3.40 14.84 -6.09
CA ARG A 10 4.71 14.77 -6.76
C ARG A 10 5.09 13.31 -6.99
N HIS A 11 5.58 13.00 -8.19
CA HIS A 11 5.98 11.64 -8.63
C HIS A 11 4.83 10.65 -8.81
N ALA A 12 3.56 11.08 -8.74
CA ALA A 12 2.47 10.28 -9.28
C ALA A 12 2.50 10.30 -10.82
N PRO A 13 2.26 9.16 -11.48
CA PRO A 13 2.10 9.14 -12.93
C PRO A 13 0.91 10.02 -13.34
N PRO A 14 1.02 10.79 -14.44
CA PRO A 14 -0.10 11.57 -14.94
C PRO A 14 -1.26 10.67 -15.33
N GLU A 15 -2.49 11.18 -15.21
CA GLU A 15 -3.67 10.58 -15.83
C GLU A 15 -3.45 10.49 -17.33
N SER A 16 -3.09 9.29 -17.79
CA SER A 16 -2.75 9.01 -19.17
C SER A 16 -3.59 7.85 -19.69
N GLY A 17 -3.72 7.75 -21.01
CA GLY A 17 -4.41 6.61 -21.63
C GLY A 17 -3.77 5.27 -21.26
N ALA A 18 -2.45 5.24 -21.03
CA ALA A 18 -1.75 4.04 -20.56
C ALA A 18 -2.17 3.65 -19.14
N LEU A 19 -2.30 4.61 -18.22
CA LEU A 19 -2.79 4.37 -16.86
C LEU A 19 -4.24 3.89 -16.86
N ALA A 20 -5.12 4.54 -17.62
CA ALA A 20 -6.51 4.14 -17.73
C ALA A 20 -6.65 2.70 -18.29
N LYS A 21 -5.85 2.36 -19.30
CA LYS A 21 -5.79 1.01 -19.87
C LYS A 21 -5.31 -0.02 -18.85
N ALA A 22 -4.26 0.28 -18.08
CA ALA A 22 -3.74 -0.62 -17.06
C ALA A 22 -4.72 -0.81 -15.89
N ALA A 23 -5.47 0.24 -15.52
CA ALA A 23 -6.47 0.21 -14.46
C ALA A 23 -7.73 -0.59 -14.84
N SER A 24 -7.98 -0.82 -16.14
CA SER A 24 -9.08 -1.68 -16.62
C SER A 24 -10.46 -1.33 -16.03
N GLY A 25 -10.78 -0.03 -15.92
CA GLY A 25 -12.05 0.46 -15.35
C GLY A 25 -12.03 0.75 -13.84
N ALA A 26 -10.91 0.49 -13.16
CA ALA A 26 -10.75 0.79 -11.74
C ALA A 26 -10.60 2.30 -11.46
N LEU A 27 -10.14 3.08 -12.44
CA LEU A 27 -9.93 4.53 -12.29
C LEU A 27 -11.25 5.28 -12.06
N GLU A 28 -12.35 4.72 -12.56
CA GLU A 28 -13.70 5.25 -12.51
C GLU A 28 -14.48 4.79 -11.25
N THR A 29 -13.99 3.76 -10.56
CA THR A 29 -14.71 3.09 -9.47
C THR A 29 -13.99 3.16 -8.13
N VAL A 30 -12.67 3.30 -8.12
CA VAL A 30 -11.85 3.45 -6.91
C VAL A 30 -11.41 4.91 -6.82
N PRO A 31 -11.87 5.66 -5.80
CA PRO A 31 -11.42 7.04 -5.58
C PRO A 31 -9.90 7.13 -5.52
N TRP A 32 -9.32 7.99 -6.35
CA TRP A 32 -7.89 8.28 -6.34
C TRP A 32 -7.63 9.69 -5.81
N THR A 33 -7.05 9.76 -4.62
CA THR A 33 -6.74 11.03 -3.93
C THR A 33 -5.25 11.33 -4.01
N ARG A 34 -4.90 12.50 -4.54
CA ARG A 34 -3.53 13.02 -4.52
C ARG A 34 -3.33 13.95 -3.34
N VAL A 35 -2.25 13.73 -2.60
CA VAL A 35 -1.90 14.53 -1.42
C VAL A 35 -0.53 15.18 -1.57
N ILE A 36 -0.40 16.41 -1.08
CA ILE A 36 0.88 17.13 -1.12
C ILE A 36 1.86 16.53 -0.10
N ASN A 37 1.34 16.13 1.07
CA ASN A 37 2.13 15.57 2.16
C ASN A 37 1.54 14.21 2.57
N LEU A 38 2.24 13.13 2.23
CA LEU A 38 1.80 11.76 2.54
C LEU A 38 1.82 11.46 4.03
N ALA A 39 2.81 11.97 4.77
CA ALA A 39 2.90 11.74 6.22
C ALA A 39 1.65 12.29 6.94
N ARG A 40 1.27 13.53 6.62
CA ARG A 40 0.03 14.11 7.16
C ARG A 40 -1.21 13.30 6.78
N ALA A 41 -1.32 12.88 5.52
CA ALA A 41 -2.45 12.06 5.09
C ALA A 41 -2.49 10.69 5.80
N MET A 42 -1.33 10.10 6.10
CA MET A 42 -1.22 8.88 6.89
C MET A 42 -1.68 9.10 8.33
N ASP A 43 -1.38 10.24 8.95
CA ASP A 43 -1.90 10.55 10.29
C ASP A 43 -3.43 10.68 10.29
N GLU A 44 -4.00 11.41 9.33
CA GLU A 44 -5.46 11.55 9.17
C GLU A 44 -6.14 10.18 8.95
N ILE A 45 -5.50 9.28 8.20
CA ILE A 45 -5.96 7.90 8.01
C ILE A 45 -5.95 7.11 9.34
N GLY A 46 -4.90 7.27 10.14
CA GLY A 46 -4.79 6.66 11.46
C GLY A 46 -5.86 7.18 12.42
N GLU A 47 -6.06 8.50 12.48
CA GLU A 47 -7.11 9.16 13.26
C GLU A 47 -8.52 8.69 12.86
N ALA A 48 -8.73 8.35 11.58
CA ALA A 48 -9.96 7.75 11.07
C ALA A 48 -10.14 6.26 11.41
N GLY A 49 -9.23 5.67 12.20
CA GLY A 49 -9.31 4.30 12.71
C GLY A 49 -8.81 3.23 11.74
N PHE A 50 -7.95 3.59 10.77
CA PHE A 50 -7.27 2.62 9.94
C PHE A 50 -5.90 2.27 10.49
N TRP A 51 -5.56 0.99 10.50
CA TRP A 51 -4.25 0.47 10.89
C TRP A 51 -3.30 0.49 9.70
N ARG A 52 -2.24 1.28 9.78
CA ARG A 52 -1.32 1.56 8.66
C ARG A 52 -0.23 0.51 8.63
N ILE A 53 -0.32 -0.40 7.68
CA ILE A 53 0.61 -1.52 7.53
C ILE A 53 1.56 -1.21 6.38
N GLY A 54 2.83 -0.97 6.73
CA GLY A 54 3.91 -0.78 5.78
C GLY A 54 4.42 -2.10 5.22
N LEU A 55 4.36 -2.26 3.89
CA LEU A 55 4.89 -3.45 3.23
C LEU A 55 6.40 -3.34 3.06
N ASP A 56 7.10 -4.28 3.66
CA ASP A 56 8.56 -4.32 3.70
C ASP A 56 9.05 -5.76 3.77
N GLY A 57 9.88 -6.16 2.80
CA GLY A 57 10.41 -7.52 2.69
C GLY A 57 11.29 -7.93 3.88
N SER A 58 11.88 -6.97 4.59
CA SER A 58 12.74 -7.22 5.75
C SER A 58 11.98 -7.34 7.08
N ALA A 59 10.66 -7.12 7.09
CA ALA A 59 9.87 -7.13 8.31
C ALA A 59 9.77 -8.55 8.93
N ALA A 60 9.83 -8.61 10.26
CA ALA A 60 9.73 -9.86 11.02
C ALA A 60 8.30 -10.45 11.02
N THR A 61 7.27 -9.60 10.96
CA THR A 61 5.87 -10.01 10.91
C THR A 61 5.44 -10.29 9.47
N THR A 62 4.63 -11.32 9.24
CA THR A 62 4.01 -11.54 7.92
C THR A 62 2.74 -10.70 7.78
N LEU A 63 2.36 -10.37 6.55
CA LEU A 63 1.15 -9.58 6.29
C LEU A 63 -0.10 -10.23 6.91
N GLU A 64 -0.21 -11.56 6.84
CA GLU A 64 -1.35 -12.30 7.40
C GLU A 64 -1.49 -12.08 8.91
N ALA A 65 -0.37 -12.01 9.63
CA ALA A 65 -0.36 -11.75 11.07
C ALA A 65 -0.67 -10.28 11.38
N ALA A 66 -0.12 -9.34 10.62
CA ALA A 66 -0.33 -7.90 10.81
C ALA A 66 -1.75 -7.44 10.45
N LEU A 67 -2.45 -8.15 9.57
CA LEU A 67 -3.81 -7.78 9.16
C LEU A 67 -4.82 -7.80 10.31
N GLY A 68 -4.62 -8.60 11.37
CA GLY A 68 -5.40 -8.56 12.62
C GLY A 68 -6.92 -8.47 12.44
N GLU A 69 -7.62 -7.78 13.34
CA GLU A 69 -9.07 -7.50 13.22
C GLU A 69 -9.38 -6.06 12.78
N THR A 70 -8.36 -5.20 12.62
CA THR A 70 -8.50 -3.77 12.35
C THR A 70 -8.75 -3.44 10.87
N ARG A 71 -9.16 -2.21 10.55
CA ARG A 71 -9.34 -1.77 9.15
C ARG A 71 -7.97 -1.42 8.56
N PRO A 72 -7.41 -2.19 7.60
CA PRO A 72 -6.05 -1.95 7.16
C PRO A 72 -5.98 -0.77 6.16
N ALA A 73 -4.96 0.06 6.31
CA ALA A 73 -4.42 0.92 5.27
C ALA A 73 -3.06 0.34 4.84
N LEU A 74 -3.01 -0.26 3.65
CA LEU A 74 -1.80 -0.88 3.14
C LEU A 74 -0.90 0.18 2.49
N VAL A 75 0.36 0.24 2.92
CA VAL A 75 1.31 1.26 2.48
C VAL A 75 2.43 0.60 1.69
N PHE A 76 2.59 1.01 0.44
CA PHE A 76 3.57 0.44 -0.49
C PHE A 76 4.71 1.41 -0.75
N GLY A 77 5.92 0.88 -0.74
CA GLY A 77 7.13 1.58 -1.13
C GLY A 77 7.43 1.48 -2.62
N ALA A 78 8.55 2.07 -3.03
CA ALA A 78 9.10 1.84 -4.37
C ALA A 78 9.67 0.42 -4.48
N GLU A 79 9.71 -0.12 -5.69
CA GLU A 79 10.42 -1.37 -5.96
C GLU A 79 11.91 -1.21 -5.63
N GLY A 80 12.52 -2.21 -4.97
CA GLY A 80 13.90 -2.15 -4.50
C GLY A 80 14.09 -1.33 -3.22
N GLU A 81 13.95 0.00 -3.28
CA GLU A 81 14.20 0.90 -2.13
C GLU A 81 13.20 0.69 -0.96
N GLY A 82 12.01 0.18 -1.26
CA GLY A 82 10.97 -0.01 -0.27
C GLY A 82 10.38 1.31 0.23
N LEU A 83 10.05 1.35 1.52
CA LEU A 83 9.44 2.52 2.15
C LEU A 83 10.50 3.58 2.46
N ARG A 84 10.21 4.84 2.13
CA ARG A 84 11.00 5.97 2.63
C ARG A 84 10.92 6.02 4.16
N ALA A 85 12.01 6.41 4.82
CA ALA A 85 12.10 6.45 6.29
C ALA A 85 10.90 7.17 6.94
N ASN A 86 10.58 8.39 6.49
CA ASN A 86 9.43 9.15 6.98
C ASN A 86 8.10 8.40 6.80
N THR A 87 7.89 7.72 5.66
CA THR A 87 6.68 6.91 5.43
C THR A 87 6.62 5.72 6.40
N ALA A 88 7.76 5.06 6.65
CA ALA A 88 7.84 3.94 7.59
C ALA A 88 7.55 4.36 9.03
N GLU A 89 7.96 5.56 9.44
CA GLU A 89 7.69 6.13 10.78
C GLU A 89 6.19 6.39 11.03
N HIS A 90 5.41 6.60 9.96
CA HIS A 90 3.96 6.82 10.05
C HIS A 90 3.17 5.51 9.84
N CYS A 91 3.84 4.35 9.77
CA CYS A 91 3.19 3.05 9.79
C CYS A 91 3.03 2.58 11.24
N ASP A 92 1.87 2.02 11.57
CA ASP A 92 1.63 1.41 12.88
C ASP A 92 2.34 0.05 13.00
N GLU A 93 2.51 -0.65 11.87
CA GLU A 93 3.23 -1.91 11.80
C GLU A 93 3.94 -2.08 10.44
N ARG A 94 5.04 -2.84 10.43
CA ARG A 94 5.71 -3.30 9.19
C ARG A 94 5.48 -4.79 9.01
N ALA A 95 5.13 -5.19 7.79
CA ALA A 95 4.87 -6.58 7.47
C ALA A 95 5.45 -6.98 6.12
N ARG A 96 5.88 -8.24 6.01
CA ARG A 96 6.39 -8.81 4.75
C ARG A 96 5.35 -9.71 4.10
N LEU A 97 5.41 -9.79 2.78
CA LEU A 97 4.84 -10.92 2.05
C LEU A 97 5.84 -12.09 2.13
N PRO A 98 5.39 -13.33 2.41
CA PRO A 98 6.26 -14.49 2.36
C PRO A 98 6.83 -14.66 0.94
N MET A 99 8.15 -14.57 0.81
CA MET A 99 8.87 -14.76 -0.46
C MET A 99 9.89 -15.88 -0.32
N THR A 100 10.11 -16.63 -1.40
CA THR A 100 11.25 -17.54 -1.50
C THR A 100 12.51 -16.69 -1.75
N GLY A 101 13.63 -17.03 -1.11
CA GLY A 101 14.85 -16.20 -1.08
C GLY A 101 15.59 -16.03 -2.43
N ALA A 102 14.97 -16.39 -3.55
CA ALA A 102 15.53 -16.18 -4.89
C ALA A 102 15.35 -14.74 -5.41
N MET A 103 14.48 -13.95 -4.79
CA MET A 103 14.21 -12.56 -5.18
C MET A 103 14.25 -11.63 -3.97
N GLU A 104 14.89 -10.48 -4.13
CA GLU A 104 15.05 -9.48 -3.06
C GLU A 104 13.81 -8.59 -2.90
N SER A 105 13.01 -8.42 -3.96
CA SER A 105 11.77 -7.64 -3.91
C SER A 105 10.74 -8.13 -4.93
N LEU A 106 9.47 -7.84 -4.65
CA LEU A 106 8.39 -8.01 -5.61
C LEU A 106 8.11 -6.69 -6.32
N ASN A 107 7.70 -6.81 -7.58
CA ASN A 107 7.06 -5.70 -8.26
C ASN A 107 5.88 -5.16 -7.42
N VAL A 108 5.77 -3.83 -7.32
CA VAL A 108 4.76 -3.17 -6.48
C VAL A 108 3.33 -3.58 -6.84
N SER A 109 3.04 -3.78 -8.13
CA SER A 109 1.70 -4.23 -8.58
C SER A 109 1.39 -5.64 -8.07
N ASN A 110 2.36 -6.55 -8.10
CA ASN A 110 2.18 -7.92 -7.61
C ASN A 110 2.02 -7.93 -6.09
N ALA A 111 2.84 -7.16 -5.38
CA ALA A 111 2.72 -7.01 -3.93
C ALA A 111 1.34 -6.43 -3.54
N ALA A 112 0.87 -5.40 -4.25
CA ALA A 112 -0.44 -4.82 -4.02
C ALA A 112 -1.58 -5.81 -4.29
N ALA A 113 -1.52 -6.57 -5.39
CA ALA A 113 -2.52 -7.58 -5.70
C ALA A 113 -2.61 -8.66 -4.61
N ILE A 114 -1.47 -9.20 -4.16
CA ILE A 114 -1.42 -10.22 -3.11
C ILE A 114 -1.93 -9.64 -1.78
N ALA A 115 -1.48 -8.44 -1.41
CA ALA A 115 -1.84 -7.83 -0.15
C ALA A 115 -3.34 -7.47 -0.08
N LEU A 116 -3.91 -6.94 -1.16
CA LEU A 116 -5.34 -6.67 -1.27
C LEU A 116 -6.17 -7.96 -1.23
N TYR A 117 -5.68 -9.04 -1.86
CA TYR A 117 -6.33 -10.35 -1.80
C TYR A 117 -6.31 -10.92 -0.39
N ALA A 118 -5.18 -10.86 0.31
CA ALA A 118 -5.06 -11.29 1.70
C ALA A 118 -6.00 -10.50 2.62
N ALA A 119 -6.04 -9.17 2.48
CA ALA A 119 -6.95 -8.31 3.22
C ALA A 119 -8.43 -8.62 2.93
N ALA A 120 -8.77 -8.90 1.66
CA ALA A 120 -10.14 -9.23 1.25
C ALA A 120 -10.59 -10.61 1.76
N ARG A 121 -9.67 -11.59 1.91
CA ARG A 121 -9.99 -12.93 2.43
C ARG A 121 -10.22 -12.99 3.93
N ARG A 122 -9.80 -11.95 4.65
CA ARG A 122 -10.01 -11.83 6.08
C ARG A 122 -11.46 -11.51 6.45
N GLY A 123 -12.19 -10.89 5.51
CA GLY A 123 -13.58 -10.44 5.66
C GLY A 123 -14.58 -11.42 5.07
#